data_AF-A0A7W4J5V6-F1
#
_entry.id   AF-A0A7W4J5V6-F1
#
_cell.length_a   1.000
_cell.length_b   1.000
_cell.length_c   1.000
_cell.angle_alpha   90.00
_cell.angle_beta   90.00
_cell.angle_gamma   90.00
#
_symmetry.space_group_name_H-M   'P 1'
#
loop_
_entity.id
_entity.type
_entity.pdbx_description
1 polymer ?
#
loop_
_entity_poly.entity_id
_entity_poly.type
_entity_poly.pdbx_seq_one_letter_code
_entity_poly.pdbx_strand_id
1 'polypeptide(L)'
;MAAAALVLPALAASPVIAAPPADSSAFPKAPPTKPGEIPKYIDAYTPGMMKLDPLEIPADVMTRLKDLPADRIDFLKSGKTSSVIPSSQLFRQIRETSSPRELADYVDTVMTVYGQMQFHKGVDPETIPFDTTSPRFNDWRLRRPAELDPHREPGPIQTSRYMHGYNTGLPTFAGSPIALTPEDLKAGKVDVAIMGAPLDMGSGWRDAQHGPNAIRVMRDGTGGTEVSSMIAPSEVLNIVDYGNAAVDQNSTERSVQEVRRMVGEIAKAGSIPVVIGGDHSLEYPDVAAMADVYGKGQVGVIHFDSHLDTGRGRIHLLDHGQPIYRAMKEGHIRPEDYIQVGIRAHYSKDYYEWERLIGMRYHTMAEVEKHGWDAVMERAIQEAKKNTKYLWISFDVDVLDPAFEPGTGTPVAGGLTMREAIPIMRRLCSEANVVGFDIVELAPALDPTYRSALNANTILFSCLTGIAMHKKGITQANYFSPLSSEHGQDKYYATKGKGANQ
;
A
#
# COMPACT_ATOMS: atom_id res chain seq x y z
N MET A 1 42.81 -19.01 44.42
CA MET A 1 41.99 -17.82 44.09
C MET A 1 40.65 -18.33 43.60
N ALA A 2 39.61 -18.12 44.42
CA ALA A 2 38.31 -18.78 44.30
C ALA A 2 37.41 -18.07 43.29
N ALA A 3 36.71 -18.87 42.48
CA ALA A 3 35.67 -18.44 41.56
C ALA A 3 34.39 -18.11 42.33
N ALA A 4 33.86 -16.90 42.13
CA ALA A 4 32.54 -16.51 42.62
C ALA A 4 31.52 -16.74 41.49
N ALA A 5 30.66 -17.74 41.66
CA ALA A 5 29.49 -17.96 40.84
C ALA A 5 28.39 -16.97 41.26
N LEU A 6 27.98 -16.07 40.36
CA LEU A 6 26.75 -15.31 40.52
C LEU A 6 25.58 -16.14 39.99
N VAL A 7 24.70 -16.57 40.89
CA VAL A 7 23.42 -17.20 40.58
C VAL A 7 22.42 -16.09 40.25
N LEU A 8 21.92 -16.05 39.01
CA LEU A 8 20.75 -15.24 38.65
C LEU A 8 19.49 -15.89 39.22
N PRO A 9 18.60 -15.15 39.89
CA PRO A 9 17.31 -15.69 40.30
C PRO A 9 16.38 -15.84 39.09
N ALA A 10 15.67 -16.96 39.02
CA ALA A 10 14.62 -17.21 38.04
C ALA A 10 13.53 -16.12 38.16
N LEU A 11 13.28 -15.38 37.07
CA LEU A 11 12.09 -14.54 36.96
C LEU A 11 10.87 -15.45 36.88
N ALA A 12 10.06 -15.45 37.94
CA ALA A 12 8.74 -16.04 37.93
C ALA A 12 7.87 -15.35 36.86
N ALA A 13 7.25 -16.13 35.98
CA ALA A 13 6.26 -15.66 35.02
C ALA A 13 5.13 -14.94 35.79
N SER A 14 4.94 -13.66 35.49
CA SER A 14 3.80 -12.91 36.01
C SER A 14 2.50 -13.47 35.40
N PRO A 15 1.42 -13.61 36.19
CA PRO A 15 0.15 -14.07 35.66
C PRO A 15 -0.33 -13.08 34.61
N VAL A 16 -0.73 -13.60 33.44
CA VAL A 16 -1.39 -12.86 32.38
C VAL A 16 -2.63 -12.19 32.96
N ILE A 17 -2.55 -10.90 33.23
CA ILE A 17 -3.73 -10.09 33.56
C ILE A 17 -4.55 -10.04 32.29
N ALA A 18 -5.68 -10.75 32.28
CA ALA A 18 -6.67 -10.64 31.23
C ALA A 18 -7.04 -9.16 31.08
N ALA A 19 -6.77 -8.59 29.91
CA ALA A 19 -7.20 -7.25 29.59
C ALA A 19 -8.73 -7.17 29.78
N PRO A 20 -9.26 -6.13 30.45
CA PRO A 20 -10.71 -5.95 30.51
C PRO A 20 -11.26 -5.89 29.08
N PRO A 21 -12.47 -6.43 28.83
CA PRO A 21 -13.07 -6.36 27.51
C PRO A 21 -13.16 -4.88 27.13
N ALA A 22 -12.51 -4.50 26.03
CA ALA A 22 -12.70 -3.18 25.46
C ALA A 22 -14.20 -3.03 25.19
N ASP A 23 -14.83 -2.03 25.78
CA ASP A 23 -16.23 -1.74 25.58
C ASP A 23 -16.45 -1.34 24.11
N SER A 24 -16.68 -2.34 23.27
CA SER A 24 -16.89 -2.18 21.83
C SER A 24 -18.17 -1.41 21.50
N SER A 25 -18.99 -1.09 22.51
CA SER A 25 -20.20 -0.29 22.36
C SER A 25 -19.93 1.22 22.23
N ALA A 26 -18.70 1.69 22.52
CA ALA A 26 -18.35 3.11 22.50
C ALA A 26 -18.09 3.70 21.11
N PHE A 27 -17.96 2.89 20.06
CA PHE A 27 -17.73 3.36 18.70
C PHE A 27 -18.93 3.07 17.81
N PRO A 28 -19.60 4.08 17.24
CA PRO A 28 -20.69 3.86 16.30
C PRO A 28 -20.15 3.13 15.07
N LYS A 29 -20.66 1.93 14.78
CA LYS A 29 -20.36 1.22 13.53
C LYS A 29 -21.20 1.84 12.42
N ALA A 30 -20.57 2.31 11.34
CA ALA A 30 -21.31 2.60 10.13
C ALA A 30 -22.01 1.32 9.63
N PRO A 31 -23.22 1.43 9.05
CA PRO A 31 -23.82 0.31 8.35
C PRO A 31 -22.89 -0.14 7.21
N PRO A 32 -22.85 -1.44 6.87
CA PRO A 32 -22.09 -1.94 5.72
C PRO A 32 -22.40 -1.12 4.46
N THR A 33 -21.36 -0.77 3.71
CA THR A 33 -21.53 0.02 2.49
C THR A 33 -21.97 -0.89 1.35
N LYS A 34 -22.91 -0.46 0.50
CA LYS A 34 -23.25 -1.25 -0.69
C LYS A 34 -22.19 -1.07 -1.78
N PRO A 35 -21.99 -2.08 -2.64
CA PRO A 35 -21.15 -1.94 -3.82
C PRO A 35 -21.46 -0.68 -4.64
N GLY A 36 -20.45 0.16 -4.87
CA GLY A 36 -20.58 1.39 -5.65
C GLY A 36 -21.17 2.60 -4.92
N GLU A 37 -21.64 2.46 -3.69
CA GLU A 37 -22.04 3.59 -2.85
C GLU A 37 -20.80 4.22 -2.19
N ILE A 38 -20.79 5.54 -2.06
CA ILE A 38 -19.78 6.25 -1.28
C ILE A 38 -20.18 6.13 0.20
N PRO A 39 -19.35 5.56 1.08
CA PRO A 39 -19.67 5.40 2.48
C PRO A 39 -20.07 6.72 3.15
N LYS A 40 -21.03 6.63 4.07
CA LYS A 40 -21.34 7.74 4.99
C LYS A 40 -20.04 8.10 5.73
N TYR A 41 -19.75 9.40 5.88
CA TYR A 41 -18.49 9.94 6.46
C TYR A 41 -17.28 9.93 5.51
N ILE A 42 -17.48 9.63 4.22
CA ILE A 42 -16.59 9.98 3.12
C ILE A 42 -17.23 11.14 2.33
N ASP A 43 -17.36 12.33 2.93
CA ASP A 43 -18.01 13.48 2.28
C ASP A 43 -17.03 14.40 1.51
N ALA A 44 -17.59 15.21 0.60
CA ALA A 44 -16.89 16.06 -0.37
C ALA A 44 -16.95 17.56 0.00
N TYR A 45 -17.40 17.91 1.20
CA TYR A 45 -17.68 19.30 1.58
C TYR A 45 -16.96 19.66 2.88
N THR A 46 -15.68 20.07 2.82
CA THR A 46 -15.15 21.10 3.73
C THR A 46 -13.91 21.76 3.10
N PRO A 47 -13.91 23.07 2.85
CA PRO A 47 -12.68 23.85 2.87
C PRO A 47 -12.11 23.78 4.30
N GLY A 48 -11.07 22.96 4.51
CA GLY A 48 -10.47 22.68 5.82
C GLY A 48 -10.45 21.18 6.15
N MET A 49 -9.33 20.55 5.84
CA MET A 49 -8.98 19.15 6.14
C MET A 49 -9.17 18.82 7.61
N MET A 50 -9.68 17.61 7.92
CA MET A 50 -10.00 17.14 9.28
C MET A 50 -10.94 18.11 10.00
N LYS A 51 -11.86 17.58 10.79
CA LYS A 51 -12.60 18.46 11.68
C LYS A 51 -11.58 19.04 12.66
N LEU A 52 -11.24 20.32 12.53
CA LEU A 52 -10.42 21.00 13.54
C LEU A 52 -11.22 20.97 14.82
N ASP A 53 -10.77 20.15 15.77
CA ASP A 53 -11.42 20.09 17.06
C ASP A 53 -11.34 21.47 17.71
N PRO A 54 -12.46 21.98 18.26
CA PRO A 54 -12.44 23.23 18.99
C PRO A 54 -11.34 23.19 20.05
N LEU A 55 -10.51 24.24 20.07
CA LEU A 55 -9.42 24.33 21.00
C LEU A 55 -9.98 24.69 22.38
N GLU A 56 -9.78 23.80 23.35
CA GLU A 56 -10.06 24.11 24.75
C GLU A 56 -9.02 25.11 25.27
N ILE A 57 -9.46 26.34 25.48
CA ILE A 57 -8.61 27.42 25.99
C ILE A 57 -8.65 27.42 27.53
N PRO A 58 -7.52 27.30 28.22
CA PRO A 58 -7.46 27.36 29.68
C PRO A 58 -8.07 28.64 30.26
N ALA A 59 -8.69 28.56 31.44
CA ALA A 59 -9.41 29.68 32.06
C ALA A 59 -8.52 30.91 32.32
N ASP A 60 -7.25 30.70 32.67
CA ASP A 60 -6.27 31.76 32.85
C ASP A 60 -5.98 32.51 31.54
N VAL A 61 -5.88 31.77 30.43
CA VAL A 61 -5.71 32.33 29.08
C VAL A 61 -6.97 33.07 28.65
N MET A 62 -8.16 32.48 28.85
CA MET A 62 -9.44 33.14 28.54
C MET A 62 -9.63 34.47 29.27
N THR A 63 -9.16 34.57 30.51
CA THR A 63 -9.23 35.82 31.29
C THR A 63 -8.45 36.95 30.63
N ARG A 64 -7.30 36.63 29.99
CA ARG A 64 -6.50 37.61 29.23
C ARG A 64 -7.15 38.04 27.93
N LEU A 65 -7.98 37.18 27.33
CA LEU A 65 -8.64 37.41 26.05
C LEU A 65 -10.00 38.13 26.19
N LYS A 66 -10.52 38.35 27.42
CA LYS A 66 -11.88 38.84 27.67
C LYS A 66 -12.24 40.15 26.97
N ASP A 67 -11.25 41.01 26.73
CA ASP A 67 -11.44 42.34 26.14
C ASP A 67 -11.18 42.34 24.61
N LEU A 68 -10.85 41.18 24.02
CA LEU A 68 -10.73 41.05 22.57
C LEU A 68 -12.11 40.96 21.90
N PRO A 69 -12.23 41.44 20.66
CA PRO A 69 -13.38 41.18 19.80
C PRO A 69 -13.76 39.70 19.70
N ALA A 70 -15.07 39.43 19.59
CA ALA A 70 -15.62 38.06 19.61
C ALA A 70 -15.10 37.19 18.46
N ASP A 71 -14.93 37.75 17.26
CA ASP A 71 -14.40 37.06 16.09
C ASP A 71 -12.99 36.51 16.31
N ARG A 72 -12.14 37.24 17.03
CA ARG A 72 -10.78 36.79 17.41
C ARG A 72 -10.84 35.64 18.40
N ILE A 73 -11.71 35.74 19.40
CA ILE A 73 -11.92 34.68 20.40
C ILE A 73 -12.46 33.42 19.72
N ASP A 74 -13.42 33.57 18.81
CA ASP A 74 -14.01 32.46 18.05
C ASP A 74 -12.97 31.79 17.15
N PHE A 75 -12.08 32.56 16.50
CA PHE A 75 -10.96 32.01 15.74
C PHE A 75 -9.99 31.20 16.63
N LEU A 76 -9.62 31.72 17.80
CA LEU A 76 -8.75 31.00 18.74
C LEU A 76 -9.40 29.69 19.22
N LYS A 77 -10.72 29.69 19.42
CA LYS A 77 -11.50 28.50 19.81
C LYS A 77 -11.71 27.52 18.67
N SER A 78 -11.58 27.93 17.42
CA SER A 78 -11.93 27.07 16.28
C SER A 78 -10.88 26.01 15.94
N GLY A 79 -9.77 25.92 16.69
CA GLY A 79 -8.67 24.98 16.43
C GLY A 79 -7.75 25.36 15.26
N LYS A 80 -8.10 26.38 14.47
CA LYS A 80 -7.36 26.85 13.28
C LYS A 80 -5.94 27.31 13.59
N THR A 81 -5.71 27.78 14.81
CA THR A 81 -4.40 28.22 15.28
C THR A 81 -3.36 27.10 15.27
N SER A 82 -3.77 25.84 15.44
CA SER A 82 -2.86 24.69 15.49
C SER A 82 -2.06 24.48 14.21
N SER A 83 -2.60 24.91 13.07
CA SER A 83 -1.91 24.88 11.77
C SER A 83 -0.82 25.95 11.63
N VAL A 84 -0.81 26.96 12.51
CA VAL A 84 0.15 28.07 12.50
C VAL A 84 1.15 27.93 13.64
N ILE A 85 0.68 27.56 14.82
CA ILE A 85 1.48 27.50 16.03
C ILE A 85 0.94 26.42 16.99
N PRO A 86 1.81 25.62 17.63
CA PRO A 86 1.37 24.66 18.64
C PRO A 86 0.59 25.34 19.77
N SER A 87 -0.49 24.73 20.24
CA SER A 87 -1.37 25.32 21.27
C SER A 87 -0.62 25.67 22.56
N SER A 88 0.39 24.89 22.94
CA SER A 88 1.25 25.18 24.10
C SER A 88 2.01 26.51 23.95
N GLN A 89 2.53 26.77 22.76
CA GLN A 89 3.25 28.00 22.44
C GLN A 89 2.29 29.18 22.28
N LEU A 90 1.12 28.97 21.66
CA LEU A 90 0.05 29.96 21.59
C LEU A 90 -0.34 30.46 22.98
N PHE A 91 -0.64 29.53 23.89
CA PHE A 91 -1.05 29.87 25.25
C PHE A 91 0.07 30.52 26.04
N ARG A 92 1.32 30.07 25.86
CA ARG A 92 2.49 30.72 26.47
C ARG A 92 2.62 32.18 26.00
N GLN A 93 2.53 32.43 24.70
CA GLN A 93 2.65 33.78 24.15
C GLN A 93 1.52 34.72 24.63
N ILE A 94 0.29 34.20 24.74
CA ILE A 94 -0.84 34.95 25.32
C ILE A 94 -0.59 35.28 26.80
N ARG A 95 0.07 34.39 27.55
CA ARG A 95 0.45 34.64 28.95
C ARG A 95 1.59 35.63 29.12
N GLU A 96 2.49 35.72 28.15
CA GLU A 96 3.71 36.54 28.23
C GLU A 96 3.55 37.94 27.62
N THR A 97 2.47 38.20 26.88
CA THR A 97 2.22 39.51 26.27
C THR A 97 2.04 40.60 27.33
N SER A 98 2.62 41.79 27.12
CA SER A 98 2.72 42.81 28.16
C SER A 98 1.59 43.85 28.13
N SER A 99 0.90 43.99 26.98
CA SER A 99 -0.22 44.92 26.84
C SER A 99 -1.40 44.35 26.02
N PRO A 100 -2.62 44.89 26.17
CA PRO A 100 -3.78 44.49 25.37
C PRO A 100 -3.57 44.69 23.85
N ARG A 101 -2.80 45.72 23.47
CA ARG A 101 -2.47 45.99 22.06
C ARG A 101 -1.56 44.91 21.47
N GLU A 102 -0.50 44.54 22.17
CA GLU A 102 0.39 43.46 21.71
C GLU A 102 -0.34 42.12 21.59
N LEU A 103 -1.26 41.84 22.53
CA LEU A 103 -2.09 40.64 22.46
C LEU A 103 -3.01 40.66 21.23
N ALA A 104 -3.66 41.79 20.96
CA ALA A 104 -4.45 41.99 19.75
C ALA A 104 -3.62 41.77 18.48
N ASP A 105 -2.46 42.43 18.36
CA ASP A 105 -1.57 42.34 17.21
C ASP A 105 -1.05 40.91 17.01
N TYR A 106 -0.76 40.18 18.10
CA TYR A 106 -0.36 38.78 18.04
C TYR A 106 -1.48 37.88 17.48
N VAL A 107 -2.71 38.02 17.98
CA VAL A 107 -3.84 37.23 17.49
C VAL A 107 -4.16 37.58 16.03
N ASP A 108 -4.12 38.86 15.65
CA ASP A 108 -4.28 39.32 14.28
C ASP A 108 -3.20 38.73 13.36
N THR A 109 -1.96 38.62 13.85
CA THR A 109 -0.86 37.99 13.11
C THR A 109 -1.16 36.51 12.87
N VAL A 110 -1.58 35.75 13.89
CA VAL A 110 -1.91 34.33 13.74
C VAL A 110 -3.08 34.14 12.76
N MET A 111 -4.12 34.99 12.84
CA MET A 111 -5.24 35.01 11.91
C MET A 111 -4.79 35.30 10.48
N THR A 112 -3.92 36.31 10.30
CA THR A 112 -3.38 36.71 9.00
C THR A 112 -2.56 35.58 8.39
N VAL A 113 -1.67 34.96 9.15
CA VAL A 113 -0.86 33.82 8.68
C VAL A 113 -1.76 32.65 8.30
N TYR A 114 -2.75 32.31 9.13
CA TYR A 114 -3.71 31.25 8.78
C TYR A 114 -4.47 31.58 7.48
N GLY A 115 -4.91 32.84 7.33
CA GLY A 115 -5.56 33.33 6.12
C GLY A 115 -4.68 33.16 4.89
N GLN A 116 -3.41 33.54 4.96
CA GLN A 116 -2.43 33.41 3.87
C GLN A 116 -2.21 31.97 3.39
N MET A 117 -2.42 30.98 4.26
CA MET A 117 -2.31 29.56 3.90
C MET A 117 -3.50 29.04 3.08
N GLN A 118 -4.61 29.77 3.06
CA GLN A 118 -5.83 29.33 2.38
C GLN A 118 -5.75 29.56 0.87
N PHE A 119 -6.57 28.83 0.12
CA PHE A 119 -6.80 29.10 -1.28
C PHE A 119 -7.56 30.44 -1.45
N HIS A 120 -6.98 31.38 -2.20
CA HIS A 120 -7.56 32.68 -2.51
C HIS A 120 -8.00 32.75 -3.97
N LYS A 121 -9.30 32.60 -4.21
CA LYS A 121 -9.88 32.71 -5.55
C LYS A 121 -9.51 34.04 -6.21
N GLY A 122 -8.88 33.97 -7.39
CA GLY A 122 -8.46 35.14 -8.16
C GLY A 122 -7.03 35.63 -7.87
N VAL A 123 -6.38 35.09 -6.83
CA VAL A 123 -4.95 35.26 -6.57
C VAL A 123 -4.24 33.94 -6.88
N ASP A 124 -4.73 32.85 -6.30
CA ASP A 124 -4.21 31.51 -6.51
C ASP A 124 -4.96 30.86 -7.70
N PRO A 125 -4.25 30.33 -8.70
CA PRO A 125 -4.90 29.59 -9.78
C PRO A 125 -5.45 28.26 -9.25
N GLU A 126 -6.76 28.02 -9.41
CA GLU A 126 -7.41 26.74 -9.04
C GLU A 126 -6.82 25.57 -9.86
N THR A 127 -6.57 25.84 -11.14
CA THR A 127 -5.91 24.94 -12.08
C THR A 127 -5.13 25.78 -13.10
N ILE A 128 -4.02 25.25 -13.58
CA ILE A 128 -3.40 25.73 -14.82
C ILE A 128 -3.96 24.85 -15.93
N PRO A 129 -4.82 25.38 -16.83
CA PRO A 129 -5.36 24.56 -17.90
C PRO A 129 -4.24 24.11 -18.82
N PHE A 130 -4.34 22.87 -19.30
CA PHE A 130 -3.41 22.42 -20.32
C PHE A 130 -3.61 23.18 -21.63
N ASP A 131 -2.54 23.33 -22.42
CA ASP A 131 -2.64 23.80 -23.80
C ASP A 131 -3.31 22.73 -24.68
N THR A 132 -4.64 22.79 -24.77
CA THR A 132 -5.45 21.89 -25.60
C THR A 132 -5.29 22.15 -27.10
N THR A 133 -4.54 23.18 -27.50
CA THR A 133 -4.24 23.47 -28.92
C THR A 133 -2.94 22.83 -29.39
N SER A 134 -2.13 22.29 -28.47
CA SER A 134 -0.89 21.60 -28.81
C SER A 134 -1.17 20.39 -29.71
N PRO A 135 -0.51 20.29 -30.89
CA PRO A 135 -0.67 19.13 -31.77
C PRO A 135 -0.08 17.84 -31.18
N ARG A 136 0.62 17.93 -30.04
CA ARG A 136 1.28 16.82 -29.33
C ARG A 136 0.64 16.49 -27.99
N PHE A 137 -0.54 17.04 -27.68
CA PHE A 137 -1.18 16.93 -26.36
C PHE A 137 -1.21 15.50 -25.78
N ASN A 138 -1.39 14.46 -26.59
CA ASN A 138 -1.45 13.06 -26.17
C ASN A 138 -0.36 12.16 -26.80
N ASP A 139 0.72 12.73 -27.35
CA ASP A 139 1.73 11.94 -28.06
C ASP A 139 2.44 10.89 -27.18
N TRP A 140 2.72 11.22 -25.92
CA TRP A 140 3.39 10.37 -24.93
C TRP A 140 2.64 9.06 -24.61
N ARG A 141 1.32 9.05 -24.76
CA ARG A 141 0.48 7.86 -24.55
C ARG A 141 -0.07 7.27 -25.83
N LEU A 142 0.30 7.81 -26.99
CA LEU A 142 -0.13 7.28 -28.27
C LEU A 142 0.45 5.87 -28.44
N ARG A 143 -0.44 4.88 -28.46
CA ARG A 143 -0.06 3.53 -28.83
C ARG A 143 0.32 3.49 -30.30
N ARG A 144 1.43 2.83 -30.59
CA ARG A 144 1.83 2.54 -31.97
C ARG A 144 0.75 1.68 -32.64
N PRO A 145 0.12 2.13 -33.73
CA PRO A 145 -0.87 1.33 -34.45
C PRO A 145 -0.23 0.07 -35.05
N ALA A 146 -0.97 -1.05 -35.04
CA ALA A 146 -0.48 -2.32 -35.56
C ALA A 146 -0.16 -2.25 -37.06
N GLU A 147 -0.82 -1.37 -37.82
CA GLU A 147 -0.58 -1.14 -39.25
C GLU A 147 0.80 -0.54 -39.53
N LEU A 148 1.48 0.01 -38.51
CA LEU A 148 2.85 0.52 -38.62
C LEU A 148 3.91 -0.53 -38.26
N ASP A 149 3.50 -1.73 -37.88
CA ASP A 149 4.41 -2.82 -37.51
C ASP A 149 4.46 -3.88 -38.62
N PRO A 150 5.60 -4.56 -38.80
CA PRO A 150 5.66 -5.76 -39.63
C PRO A 150 4.61 -6.77 -39.16
N HIS A 151 3.90 -7.38 -40.11
CA HIS A 151 2.89 -8.39 -39.79
C HIS A 151 3.52 -9.54 -38.98
N ARG A 152 2.89 -9.88 -37.86
CA ARG A 152 3.23 -11.04 -37.03
C ARG A 152 1.95 -11.69 -36.52
N GLU A 153 2.00 -12.99 -36.32
CA GLU A 153 0.94 -13.68 -35.59
C GLU A 153 0.94 -13.22 -34.12
N PRO A 154 -0.25 -13.04 -33.50
CA PRO A 154 -0.34 -12.77 -32.07
C PRO A 154 0.28 -13.90 -31.23
N GLY A 155 0.98 -13.52 -30.18
CA GLY A 155 1.56 -14.44 -29.21
C GLY A 155 2.82 -13.87 -28.53
N PRO A 156 3.24 -14.46 -27.41
CA PRO A 156 4.43 -14.03 -26.69
C PRO A 156 5.72 -14.21 -27.50
N ILE A 157 6.65 -13.27 -27.37
CA ILE A 157 7.91 -13.20 -28.10
C ILE A 157 9.06 -13.59 -27.16
N GLN A 158 9.81 -14.62 -27.54
CA GLN A 158 11.03 -15.01 -26.82
C GLN A 158 12.16 -14.00 -27.07
N THR A 159 12.75 -13.48 -26.00
CA THR A 159 13.84 -12.49 -26.08
C THR A 159 15.22 -13.14 -26.13
N SER A 160 15.33 -14.40 -25.71
CA SER A 160 16.59 -15.15 -25.71
C SER A 160 16.83 -15.81 -27.08
N ARG A 161 18.07 -15.70 -27.57
CA ARG A 161 18.54 -16.45 -28.74
C ARG A 161 18.97 -17.87 -28.41
N TYR A 162 19.24 -18.15 -27.13
CA TYR A 162 19.82 -19.41 -26.67
C TYR A 162 18.87 -20.13 -25.72
N MET A 163 18.60 -21.41 -26.00
CA MET A 163 17.68 -22.25 -25.20
C MET A 163 18.10 -22.43 -23.74
N HIS A 164 19.41 -22.45 -23.47
CA HIS A 164 19.99 -22.65 -22.14
C HIS A 164 20.95 -21.53 -21.75
N GLY A 165 21.00 -20.46 -22.54
CA GLY A 165 21.83 -19.31 -22.25
C GLY A 165 21.19 -18.50 -21.12
N TYR A 166 21.62 -18.77 -19.90
CA TYR A 166 21.23 -17.98 -18.73
C TYR A 166 21.47 -16.49 -19.01
N ASN A 167 20.39 -15.70 -18.93
CA ASN A 167 20.43 -14.24 -19.07
C ASN A 167 21.08 -13.73 -20.37
N THR A 168 20.88 -14.45 -21.48
CA THR A 168 21.41 -14.05 -22.79
C THR A 168 20.40 -13.27 -23.63
N GLY A 169 19.14 -13.19 -23.19
CA GLY A 169 18.10 -12.38 -23.80
C GLY A 169 18.04 -10.96 -23.25
N LEU A 170 17.16 -10.14 -23.80
CA LEU A 170 16.83 -8.84 -23.21
C LEU A 170 16.24 -9.06 -21.80
N PRO A 171 16.67 -8.28 -20.78
CA PRO A 171 16.11 -8.40 -19.43
C PRO A 171 14.61 -8.09 -19.40
N THR A 172 13.84 -9.02 -18.85
CA THR A 172 12.39 -8.94 -18.69
C THR A 172 12.02 -9.43 -17.30
N PHE A 173 10.82 -9.10 -16.83
CA PHE A 173 10.33 -9.61 -15.55
C PHE A 173 10.34 -11.14 -15.52
N ALA A 174 10.99 -11.71 -14.49
CA ALA A 174 11.18 -13.15 -14.33
C ALA A 174 11.83 -13.87 -15.53
N GLY A 175 12.55 -13.14 -16.39
CA GLY A 175 13.09 -13.70 -17.64
C GLY A 175 12.00 -14.19 -18.61
N SER A 176 10.79 -13.65 -18.48
CA SER A 176 9.62 -14.08 -19.24
C SER A 176 9.65 -13.59 -20.70
N PRO A 177 8.93 -14.25 -21.62
CA PRO A 177 8.64 -13.71 -22.94
C PRO A 177 7.93 -12.36 -22.86
N ILE A 178 7.96 -11.60 -23.95
CA ILE A 178 7.26 -10.31 -24.04
C ILE A 178 5.90 -10.50 -24.73
N ALA A 179 4.87 -9.84 -24.22
CA ALA A 179 3.61 -9.61 -24.96
C ALA A 179 3.42 -8.10 -25.12
N LEU A 180 2.86 -7.66 -26.25
CA LEU A 180 2.71 -6.24 -26.58
C LEU A 180 1.25 -5.79 -26.67
N THR A 181 0.34 -6.74 -26.94
CA THR A 181 -1.09 -6.44 -27.11
C THR A 181 -2.00 -7.47 -26.41
N PRO A 182 -3.30 -7.16 -26.22
CA PRO A 182 -4.25 -8.11 -25.65
C PRO A 182 -4.41 -9.39 -26.48
N GLU A 183 -4.21 -9.30 -27.79
CA GLU A 183 -4.25 -10.44 -28.70
C GLU A 183 -3.09 -11.40 -28.41
N ASP A 184 -1.92 -10.88 -28.04
CA ASP A 184 -0.79 -11.72 -27.60
C ASP A 184 -1.11 -12.47 -26.32
N LEU A 185 -1.75 -11.79 -25.35
CA LEU A 185 -2.17 -12.40 -24.09
C LEU A 185 -3.13 -13.57 -24.34
N LYS A 186 -4.13 -13.34 -25.19
CA LYS A 186 -5.14 -14.36 -25.55
C LYS A 186 -4.53 -15.51 -26.34
N ALA A 187 -3.72 -15.23 -27.35
CA ALA A 187 -3.08 -16.25 -28.18
C ALA A 187 -2.09 -17.10 -27.38
N GLY A 188 -1.34 -16.47 -26.48
CA GLY A 188 -0.41 -17.14 -25.56
C GLY A 188 -1.09 -17.87 -24.40
N LYS A 189 -2.42 -17.73 -24.22
CA LYS A 189 -3.15 -18.20 -23.03
C LYS A 189 -2.43 -17.79 -21.75
N VAL A 190 -2.04 -16.52 -21.69
CA VAL A 190 -1.23 -15.96 -20.61
C VAL A 190 -2.02 -16.00 -19.31
N ASP A 191 -1.42 -16.60 -18.28
CA ASP A 191 -1.99 -16.64 -16.94
C ASP A 191 -1.68 -15.34 -16.18
N VAL A 192 -0.44 -14.86 -16.29
CA VAL A 192 0.07 -13.68 -15.57
C VAL A 192 0.79 -12.76 -16.54
N ALA A 193 0.43 -11.48 -16.54
CA ALA A 193 1.15 -10.46 -17.28
C ALA A 193 1.73 -9.43 -16.30
N ILE A 194 3.06 -9.33 -16.27
CA ILE A 194 3.80 -8.43 -15.38
C ILE A 194 4.06 -7.13 -16.14
N MET A 195 3.65 -6.00 -15.59
CA MET A 195 3.87 -4.67 -16.16
C MET A 195 4.60 -3.76 -15.18
N GLY A 196 5.37 -2.81 -15.70
CA GLY A 196 5.96 -1.74 -14.89
C GLY A 196 5.09 -0.48 -14.90
N ALA A 197 5.04 0.23 -13.78
CA ALA A 197 4.40 1.54 -13.67
C ALA A 197 5.38 2.58 -13.09
N PRO A 198 6.31 3.13 -13.88
CA PRO A 198 7.39 3.98 -13.37
C PRO A 198 6.92 5.41 -13.04
N LEU A 199 6.02 5.55 -12.05
CA LEU A 199 5.41 6.81 -11.61
C LEU A 199 5.74 7.06 -10.14
N ASP A 200 6.53 8.09 -9.80
CA ASP A 200 6.91 8.40 -8.41
C ASP A 200 6.74 9.89 -8.02
N MET A 201 5.96 10.64 -8.80
CA MET A 201 5.64 12.04 -8.52
C MET A 201 4.80 12.25 -7.26
N GLY A 202 3.98 11.27 -6.90
CA GLY A 202 3.11 11.28 -5.72
C GLY A 202 3.87 11.19 -4.40
N SER A 203 5.09 10.64 -4.39
CA SER A 203 5.98 10.62 -3.23
C SER A 203 7.01 11.76 -3.24
N GLY A 204 7.09 12.51 -4.34
CA GLY A 204 8.03 13.61 -4.54
C GLY A 204 9.37 13.18 -5.17
N TRP A 205 9.34 12.21 -6.09
CA TRP A 205 10.51 11.74 -6.86
C TRP A 205 11.59 11.06 -6.02
N ARG A 206 11.18 10.16 -5.10
CA ARG A 206 12.09 9.42 -4.23
C ARG A 206 12.62 8.13 -4.86
N ASP A 207 12.72 8.09 -6.19
CA ASP A 207 13.34 7.03 -7.00
C ASP A 207 12.47 5.78 -7.29
N ALA A 208 11.24 5.73 -6.78
CA ALA A 208 10.37 4.57 -6.98
C ALA A 208 10.06 4.27 -8.47
N GLN A 209 10.23 5.26 -9.35
CA GLN A 209 10.10 5.08 -10.81
C GLN A 209 11.13 4.10 -11.40
N HIS A 210 12.26 3.85 -10.71
CA HIS A 210 13.30 2.92 -11.18
C HIS A 210 13.13 1.50 -10.65
N GLY A 211 12.23 1.27 -9.68
CA GLY A 211 11.84 -0.06 -9.19
C GLY A 211 11.54 -1.09 -10.29
N PRO A 212 10.75 -0.77 -11.34
CA PRO A 212 10.46 -1.70 -12.43
C PRO A 212 11.72 -2.22 -13.12
N ASN A 213 12.68 -1.35 -13.39
CA ASN A 213 13.93 -1.74 -14.06
C ASN A 213 14.82 -2.56 -13.14
N ALA A 214 14.88 -2.21 -11.85
CA ALA A 214 15.66 -2.97 -10.87
C ALA A 214 15.17 -4.43 -10.74
N ILE A 215 13.86 -4.66 -10.77
CA ILE A 215 13.29 -6.00 -10.73
C ILE A 215 13.53 -6.76 -12.05
N ARG A 216 13.41 -6.12 -13.23
CA ARG A 216 13.71 -6.77 -14.54
C ARG A 216 15.12 -7.31 -14.65
N VAL A 217 16.10 -6.59 -14.12
CA VAL A 217 17.52 -6.98 -14.20
C VAL A 217 17.93 -7.93 -13.07
N MET A 218 17.02 -8.25 -12.14
CA MET A 218 17.37 -9.04 -10.98
C MET A 218 17.51 -10.52 -11.31
N ARG A 219 18.70 -11.04 -11.01
CA ARG A 219 19.27 -12.26 -11.59
C ARG A 219 18.63 -13.58 -11.12
N ASP A 220 18.33 -13.69 -9.83
CA ASP A 220 18.14 -14.98 -9.16
C ASP A 220 16.80 -15.09 -8.40
N GLY A 221 15.96 -14.06 -8.43
CA GLY A 221 14.82 -13.97 -7.51
C GLY A 221 13.54 -14.66 -7.97
N THR A 222 13.38 -14.98 -9.27
CA THR A 222 12.13 -15.50 -9.85
C THR A 222 12.27 -16.79 -10.67
N GLY A 223 13.47 -17.39 -10.71
CA GLY A 223 13.77 -18.60 -11.48
C GLY A 223 13.84 -19.87 -10.64
N GLY A 224 13.42 -21.00 -11.21
CA GLY A 224 13.60 -22.33 -10.64
C GLY A 224 12.46 -22.80 -9.74
N THR A 225 12.74 -23.85 -8.96
CA THR A 225 11.78 -24.51 -8.08
C THR A 225 11.84 -23.90 -6.68
N GLU A 226 10.71 -23.40 -6.17
CA GLU A 226 10.62 -22.95 -4.79
C GLU A 226 10.70 -24.15 -3.84
N VAL A 227 11.67 -24.11 -2.92
CA VAL A 227 12.09 -25.30 -2.15
C VAL A 227 10.98 -25.84 -1.25
N SER A 228 10.18 -24.98 -0.61
CA SER A 228 9.18 -25.45 0.36
C SER A 228 8.00 -26.14 -0.32
N SER A 229 7.55 -25.65 -1.47
CA SER A 229 6.42 -26.21 -2.21
C SER A 229 6.83 -27.19 -3.30
N MET A 230 8.09 -27.16 -3.72
CA MET A 230 8.63 -27.86 -4.89
C MET A 230 7.88 -27.51 -6.18
N ILE A 231 7.43 -26.26 -6.28
CA ILE A 231 6.76 -25.71 -7.46
C ILE A 231 7.71 -24.73 -8.17
N ALA A 232 7.90 -24.92 -9.46
CA ALA A 232 8.47 -23.92 -10.35
C ALA A 232 7.34 -23.15 -11.03
N PRO A 233 7.12 -21.85 -10.73
CA PRO A 233 5.99 -21.10 -11.28
C PRO A 233 5.97 -21.07 -12.82
N SER A 234 7.14 -20.92 -13.44
CA SER A 234 7.30 -20.88 -14.91
C SER A 234 6.99 -22.20 -15.62
N GLU A 235 6.96 -23.33 -14.90
CA GLU A 235 6.53 -24.62 -15.47
C GLU A 235 5.01 -24.82 -15.41
N VAL A 236 4.30 -23.95 -14.68
CA VAL A 236 2.85 -24.06 -14.40
C VAL A 236 2.06 -22.91 -15.02
N LEU A 237 2.67 -21.73 -15.07
CA LEU A 237 2.08 -20.48 -15.51
C LEU A 237 2.70 -20.00 -16.82
N ASN A 238 1.87 -19.57 -17.76
CA ASN A 238 2.28 -18.75 -18.89
C ASN A 238 2.43 -17.31 -18.40
N ILE A 239 3.68 -16.89 -18.15
CA ILE A 239 4.03 -15.55 -17.64
C ILE A 239 4.63 -14.73 -18.78
N VAL A 240 4.28 -13.44 -18.86
CA VAL A 240 4.87 -12.49 -19.81
C VAL A 240 5.25 -11.18 -19.14
N ASP A 241 6.26 -10.50 -19.69
CA ASP A 241 6.49 -9.06 -19.49
C ASP A 241 5.63 -8.29 -20.49
N TYR A 242 4.76 -7.41 -20.00
CA TYR A 242 3.84 -6.61 -20.79
C TYR A 242 4.32 -5.17 -20.97
N GLY A 243 5.59 -4.89 -20.68
CA GLY A 243 6.19 -3.57 -20.82
C GLY A 243 5.85 -2.62 -19.66
N ASN A 244 5.94 -1.32 -19.91
CA ASN A 244 5.61 -0.28 -18.93
C ASN A 244 4.36 0.49 -19.35
N ALA A 245 3.59 0.96 -18.38
CA ALA A 245 2.60 2.01 -18.61
C ALA A 245 3.31 3.30 -19.06
N ALA A 246 2.65 4.05 -19.96
CA ALA A 246 3.09 5.38 -20.33
C ALA A 246 2.89 6.34 -19.15
N VAL A 247 3.86 7.22 -18.91
CA VAL A 247 3.85 8.19 -17.81
C VAL A 247 4.01 9.59 -18.41
N ASP A 248 3.14 10.51 -18.01
CA ASP A 248 3.34 11.94 -18.22
C ASP A 248 4.28 12.43 -17.13
N GLN A 249 5.49 12.84 -17.52
CA GLN A 249 6.55 13.24 -16.59
C GLN A 249 6.23 14.48 -15.73
N ASN A 250 5.11 15.16 -15.98
CA ASN A 250 4.69 16.33 -15.20
C ASN A 250 3.30 16.18 -14.55
N SER A 251 2.66 15.00 -14.63
CA SER A 251 1.33 14.82 -14.04
C SER A 251 1.04 13.39 -13.62
N THR A 252 0.92 13.20 -12.31
CA THR A 252 0.35 11.99 -11.70
C THR A 252 -1.07 11.75 -12.20
N GLU A 253 -1.90 12.80 -12.25
CA GLU A 253 -3.31 12.72 -12.63
C GLU A 253 -3.53 12.18 -14.04
N ARG A 254 -2.64 12.52 -14.98
CA ARG A 254 -2.67 11.99 -16.35
C ARG A 254 -2.09 10.58 -16.42
N SER A 255 -1.03 10.32 -15.66
CA SER A 255 -0.32 9.02 -15.67
C SER A 255 -1.17 7.89 -15.11
N VAL A 256 -1.89 8.10 -13.99
CA VAL A 256 -2.74 7.06 -13.38
C VAL A 256 -3.84 6.56 -14.34
N GLN A 257 -4.26 7.37 -15.30
CA GLN A 257 -5.26 6.95 -16.30
C GLN A 257 -4.71 5.85 -17.21
N GLU A 258 -3.44 5.95 -17.61
CA GLU A 258 -2.81 4.96 -18.48
C GLU A 258 -2.46 3.68 -17.72
N VAL A 259 -2.09 3.79 -16.44
CA VAL A 259 -1.93 2.63 -15.55
C VAL A 259 -3.25 1.88 -15.44
N ARG A 260 -4.34 2.55 -15.02
CA ARG A 260 -5.69 1.96 -14.93
C ARG A 260 -6.12 1.29 -16.22
N ARG A 261 -5.83 1.93 -17.36
CA ARG A 261 -6.16 1.41 -18.69
C ARG A 261 -5.39 0.11 -18.99
N MET A 262 -4.11 0.05 -18.67
CA MET A 262 -3.24 -1.11 -18.93
C MET A 262 -3.54 -2.28 -17.99
N VAL A 263 -3.75 -2.02 -16.69
CA VAL A 263 -4.19 -3.05 -15.72
C VAL A 263 -5.53 -3.65 -16.12
N GLY A 264 -6.51 -2.80 -16.44
CA GLY A 264 -7.83 -3.24 -16.87
C GLY A 264 -7.82 -3.99 -18.20
N GLU A 265 -6.88 -3.66 -19.09
CA GLU A 265 -6.67 -4.37 -20.36
C GLU A 265 -6.16 -5.79 -20.14
N ILE A 266 -5.15 -5.98 -19.29
CA ILE A 266 -4.63 -7.30 -18.91
C ILE A 266 -5.77 -8.14 -18.30
N ALA A 267 -6.49 -7.58 -17.32
CA ALA A 267 -7.58 -8.28 -16.65
C ALA A 267 -8.72 -8.66 -17.63
N LYS A 268 -9.09 -7.78 -18.56
CA LYS A 268 -10.09 -8.07 -19.62
C LYS A 268 -9.64 -9.16 -20.59
N ALA A 269 -8.34 -9.35 -20.78
CA ALA A 269 -7.81 -10.45 -21.59
C ALA A 269 -7.88 -11.81 -20.87
N GLY A 270 -8.21 -11.82 -19.57
CA GLY A 270 -8.31 -13.02 -18.73
C GLY A 270 -7.02 -13.39 -18.01
N SER A 271 -6.00 -12.52 -18.05
CA SER A 271 -4.73 -12.69 -17.34
C SER A 271 -4.74 -11.92 -16.01
N ILE A 272 -3.94 -12.37 -15.05
CA ILE A 272 -3.71 -11.69 -13.77
C ILE A 272 -2.66 -10.58 -14.01
N PRO A 273 -3.01 -9.28 -13.87
CA PRO A 273 -2.02 -8.21 -13.84
C PRO A 273 -1.13 -8.30 -12.59
N VAL A 274 0.17 -8.22 -12.81
CA VAL A 274 1.15 -7.94 -11.75
C VAL A 274 1.81 -6.61 -12.05
N VAL A 275 1.62 -5.62 -11.18
CA VAL A 275 2.15 -4.27 -11.37
C VAL A 275 3.42 -4.12 -10.53
N ILE A 276 4.50 -3.68 -11.17
CA ILE A 276 5.76 -3.41 -10.50
C ILE A 276 6.05 -1.92 -10.56
N GLY A 277 6.32 -1.35 -9.40
CA GLY A 277 6.96 -0.08 -9.18
C GLY A 277 6.07 1.12 -9.40
N GLY A 278 6.70 2.27 -9.19
CA GLY A 278 6.08 3.53 -8.85
C GLY A 278 5.87 3.68 -7.35
N ASP A 279 5.49 4.87 -6.93
CA ASP A 279 5.03 5.13 -5.57
C ASP A 279 3.61 4.60 -5.36
N HIS A 280 3.13 4.64 -4.13
CA HIS A 280 1.83 4.06 -3.78
C HIS A 280 0.61 4.82 -4.35
N SER A 281 0.79 5.92 -5.09
CA SER A 281 -0.33 6.56 -5.80
C SER A 281 -1.02 5.62 -6.82
N LEU A 282 -0.34 4.54 -7.17
CA LEU A 282 -0.80 3.48 -8.07
C LEU A 282 -1.88 2.56 -7.50
N GLU A 283 -2.04 2.48 -6.18
CA GLU A 283 -3.10 1.67 -5.58
C GLU A 283 -4.49 2.14 -6.04
N TYR A 284 -4.66 3.45 -6.25
CA TYR A 284 -5.90 3.99 -6.78
C TYR A 284 -6.24 3.47 -8.20
N PRO A 285 -5.41 3.70 -9.25
CA PRO A 285 -5.72 3.21 -10.58
C PRO A 285 -5.80 1.69 -10.69
N ASP A 286 -5.04 0.95 -9.88
CA ASP A 286 -5.00 -0.50 -9.92
C ASP A 286 -6.30 -1.09 -9.39
N VAL A 287 -6.72 -0.70 -8.17
CA VAL A 287 -8.01 -1.12 -7.60
C VAL A 287 -9.18 -0.65 -8.47
N ALA A 288 -9.11 0.58 -9.00
CA ALA A 288 -10.16 1.11 -9.87
C ALA A 288 -10.29 0.33 -11.18
N ALA A 289 -9.17 -0.11 -11.78
CA ALA A 289 -9.18 -0.97 -12.96
C ALA A 289 -9.85 -2.31 -12.68
N MET A 290 -9.55 -2.92 -11.54
CA MET A 290 -10.14 -4.20 -11.15
C MET A 290 -11.63 -4.06 -10.85
N ALA A 291 -12.05 -2.95 -10.23
CA ALA A 291 -13.46 -2.63 -10.05
C ALA A 291 -14.19 -2.41 -11.39
N ASP A 292 -13.54 -1.81 -12.40
CA ASP A 292 -14.11 -1.66 -13.75
C ASP A 292 -14.33 -3.01 -14.45
N VAL A 293 -13.45 -4.00 -14.20
CA VAL A 293 -13.51 -5.32 -14.85
C VAL A 293 -14.47 -6.27 -14.12
N TYR A 294 -14.35 -6.37 -12.80
CA TYR A 294 -15.06 -7.36 -11.98
C TYR A 294 -16.34 -6.81 -11.33
N GLY A 295 -16.53 -5.50 -11.35
CA GLY A 295 -17.63 -4.80 -10.70
C GLY A 295 -17.20 -4.19 -9.35
N LYS A 296 -17.69 -2.98 -9.08
CA LYS A 296 -17.47 -2.27 -7.81
C LYS A 296 -17.85 -3.17 -6.62
N GLY A 297 -17.05 -3.15 -5.56
CA GLY A 297 -17.29 -3.94 -4.35
C GLY A 297 -17.23 -5.47 -4.51
N GLN A 298 -16.76 -6.00 -5.67
CA GLN A 298 -16.49 -7.44 -5.84
C GLN A 298 -15.05 -7.83 -5.56
N VAL A 299 -14.16 -6.83 -5.50
CA VAL A 299 -12.73 -6.97 -5.26
C VAL A 299 -12.45 -6.51 -3.82
N GLY A 300 -11.86 -7.39 -3.02
CA GLY A 300 -11.26 -7.04 -1.74
C GLY A 300 -9.78 -6.73 -1.93
N VAL A 301 -9.19 -5.99 -1.00
CA VAL A 301 -7.77 -5.67 -1.00
C VAL A 301 -7.14 -6.11 0.32
N ILE A 302 -5.99 -6.76 0.23
CA ILE A 302 -5.04 -6.83 1.35
C ILE A 302 -3.85 -5.93 1.00
N HIS A 303 -3.65 -4.91 1.82
CA HIS A 303 -2.65 -3.86 1.69
C HIS A 303 -1.58 -4.06 2.75
N PHE A 304 -0.40 -4.48 2.32
CA PHE A 304 0.77 -4.63 3.18
C PHE A 304 1.55 -3.33 3.17
N ASP A 305 1.60 -2.63 4.29
CA ASP A 305 2.18 -1.30 4.39
C ASP A 305 2.54 -0.95 5.84
N SER A 306 3.51 -0.06 6.03
CA SER A 306 3.76 0.56 7.33
C SER A 306 2.83 1.76 7.62
N HIS A 307 2.27 2.36 6.57
CA HIS A 307 1.42 3.55 6.52
C HIS A 307 -0.06 3.23 6.28
N LEU A 308 -0.93 4.15 6.69
CA LEU A 308 -2.37 4.03 6.50
C LEU A 308 -2.83 4.41 5.11
N ASP A 309 -2.11 5.27 4.37
CA ASP A 309 -2.45 5.73 3.01
C ASP A 309 -3.89 6.20 2.77
N THR A 310 -4.55 6.58 3.87
CA THR A 310 -5.89 7.17 3.93
C THR A 310 -5.81 8.66 4.27
N GLY A 311 -4.72 9.32 3.90
CA GLY A 311 -4.60 10.77 3.97
C GLY A 311 -5.81 11.45 3.33
N ARG A 312 -6.17 12.63 3.81
CA ARG A 312 -7.37 13.33 3.34
C ARG A 312 -7.16 14.83 3.30
N GLY A 313 -7.54 15.41 2.18
CA GLY A 313 -7.57 16.85 1.94
C GLY A 313 -6.22 17.48 1.59
N ARG A 314 -5.23 16.67 1.20
CA ARG A 314 -3.93 17.19 0.74
C ARG A 314 -4.17 18.08 -0.50
N ILE A 315 -3.19 18.91 -0.82
CA ILE A 315 -3.30 19.90 -1.91
C ILE A 315 -3.50 19.21 -3.26
N HIS A 316 -2.72 18.16 -3.52
CA HIS A 316 -2.95 17.24 -4.63
C HIS A 316 -3.97 16.19 -4.20
N LEU A 317 -4.73 15.62 -5.13
CA LEU A 317 -5.71 14.55 -4.84
C LEU A 317 -5.18 13.15 -5.14
N LEU A 318 -4.06 13.06 -5.84
CA LEU A 318 -3.39 11.84 -6.25
C LEU A 318 -1.93 11.95 -5.83
N ASP A 319 -1.64 11.34 -4.69
CA ASP A 319 -0.31 11.20 -4.14
C ASP A 319 -0.24 9.88 -3.37
N HIS A 320 0.96 9.48 -2.97
CA HIS A 320 1.18 8.16 -2.39
C HIS A 320 0.53 7.96 -1.02
N GLY A 321 0.20 9.04 -0.27
CA GLY A 321 -0.35 8.91 1.08
C GLY A 321 -1.87 9.07 1.19
N GLN A 322 -2.60 9.12 0.08
CA GLN A 322 -4.08 9.10 0.06
C GLN A 322 -4.76 8.28 -1.06
N PRO A 323 -4.11 7.28 -1.71
CA PRO A 323 -4.73 6.52 -2.80
C PRO A 323 -6.00 5.78 -2.33
N ILE A 324 -6.00 5.27 -1.09
CA ILE A 324 -7.10 4.50 -0.50
C ILE A 324 -8.33 5.40 -0.32
N TYR A 325 -8.13 6.61 0.21
CA TYR A 325 -9.20 7.60 0.32
C TYR A 325 -9.82 7.87 -1.06
N ARG A 326 -8.99 8.03 -2.11
CA ARG A 326 -9.49 8.25 -3.47
C ARG A 326 -10.30 7.05 -3.99
N ALA A 327 -9.83 5.83 -3.81
CA ALA A 327 -10.52 4.61 -4.23
C ALA A 327 -11.91 4.47 -3.58
N MET A 328 -12.00 4.75 -2.28
CA MET A 328 -13.28 4.75 -1.55
C MET A 328 -14.18 5.92 -1.93
N LYS A 329 -13.58 7.10 -2.20
CA LYS A 329 -14.33 8.30 -2.59
C LYS A 329 -15.09 8.14 -3.91
N GLU A 330 -14.58 7.30 -4.81
CA GLU A 330 -15.24 6.94 -6.05
C GLU A 330 -16.08 5.65 -5.96
N GLY A 331 -16.14 5.03 -4.78
CA GLY A 331 -16.91 3.82 -4.50
C GLY A 331 -16.38 2.57 -5.18
N HIS A 332 -15.09 2.52 -5.55
CA HIS A 332 -14.49 1.33 -6.18
C HIS A 332 -14.41 0.15 -5.22
N ILE A 333 -14.09 0.46 -3.96
CA ILE A 333 -13.95 -0.51 -2.87
C ILE A 333 -14.80 -0.12 -1.66
N ARG A 334 -15.33 -1.13 -0.96
CA ARG A 334 -16.00 -0.93 0.33
C ARG A 334 -14.95 -0.86 1.43
N PRO A 335 -15.06 0.07 2.40
CA PRO A 335 -14.11 0.18 3.51
C PRO A 335 -13.85 -1.15 4.21
N GLU A 336 -14.91 -1.92 4.46
CA GLU A 336 -14.83 -3.19 5.19
C GLU A 336 -14.17 -4.35 4.42
N ASP A 337 -13.86 -4.15 3.14
CA ASP A 337 -13.14 -5.11 2.30
C ASP A 337 -11.74 -4.62 1.90
N TYR A 338 -11.29 -3.49 2.47
CA TYR A 338 -9.91 -3.02 2.42
C TYR A 338 -9.23 -3.35 3.75
N ILE A 339 -8.28 -4.30 3.74
CA ILE A 339 -7.64 -4.85 4.93
C ILE A 339 -6.18 -4.44 4.92
N GLN A 340 -5.77 -3.64 5.90
CA GLN A 340 -4.37 -3.20 6.03
C GLN A 340 -3.60 -4.12 6.98
N VAL A 341 -2.33 -4.39 6.68
CA VAL A 341 -1.49 -5.31 7.44
C VAL A 341 -0.07 -4.75 7.55
N GLY A 342 0.47 -4.66 8.77
CA GLY A 342 1.84 -4.16 9.01
C GLY A 342 1.92 -2.72 9.49
N ILE A 343 0.76 -2.08 9.73
CA ILE A 343 0.64 -0.68 10.14
C ILE A 343 1.43 -0.40 11.42
N ARG A 344 2.28 0.62 11.37
CA ARG A 344 3.14 1.03 12.51
C ARG A 344 3.65 2.47 12.46
N ALA A 345 3.42 3.23 11.39
CA ALA A 345 3.86 4.62 11.32
C ALA A 345 3.09 5.53 12.29
N HIS A 346 3.61 6.75 12.47
CA HIS A 346 3.07 7.70 13.44
C HIS A 346 1.84 8.44 12.92
N TYR A 347 0.69 8.18 13.53
CA TYR A 347 -0.57 8.86 13.22
C TYR A 347 -1.26 9.39 14.47
N SER A 348 -2.04 10.46 14.31
CA SER A 348 -2.99 10.91 15.32
C SER A 348 -4.16 9.93 15.45
N LYS A 349 -4.79 9.92 16.64
CA LYS A 349 -5.87 9.01 16.99
C LYS A 349 -7.07 9.09 16.03
N ASP A 350 -7.32 10.27 15.46
CA ASP A 350 -8.45 10.54 14.57
C ASP A 350 -8.41 9.76 13.26
N TYR A 351 -7.23 9.33 12.79
CA TYR A 351 -7.11 8.42 11.64
C TYR A 351 -7.77 7.08 11.94
N TYR A 352 -7.34 6.42 13.03
CA TYR A 352 -7.89 5.13 13.45
C TYR A 352 -9.37 5.22 13.85
N GLU A 353 -9.78 6.33 14.48
CA GLU A 353 -11.20 6.56 14.80
C GLU A 353 -12.04 6.70 13.52
N TRP A 354 -11.53 7.40 12.50
CA TRP A 354 -12.20 7.54 11.21
C TRP A 354 -12.26 6.23 10.45
N GLU A 355 -11.17 5.47 10.35
CA GLU A 355 -11.13 4.15 9.70
C GLU A 355 -12.14 3.19 10.33
N ARG A 356 -12.18 3.14 11.66
CA ARG A 356 -13.16 2.34 12.40
C ARG A 356 -14.59 2.82 12.16
N LEU A 357 -14.80 4.14 12.10
CA LEU A 357 -16.10 4.74 11.84
C LEU A 357 -16.62 4.33 10.46
N ILE A 358 -15.78 4.35 9.41
CA ILE A 358 -16.17 3.96 8.05
C ILE A 358 -16.16 2.44 7.84
N GLY A 359 -15.60 1.67 8.77
CA GLY A 359 -15.64 0.21 8.77
C GLY A 359 -14.39 -0.48 8.20
N MET A 360 -13.30 0.26 7.98
CA MET A 360 -12.01 -0.33 7.58
C MET A 360 -11.47 -1.30 8.61
N ARG A 361 -10.61 -2.21 8.14
CA ARG A 361 -9.94 -3.21 8.96
C ARG A 361 -8.45 -3.07 8.78
N TYR A 362 -7.73 -3.15 9.89
CA TYR A 362 -6.28 -3.01 9.91
C TYR A 362 -5.70 -3.92 10.99
N HIS A 363 -4.50 -4.41 10.72
CA HIS A 363 -3.71 -5.25 11.59
C HIS A 363 -2.35 -4.61 11.78
N THR A 364 -2.15 -4.03 12.96
CA THR A 364 -0.90 -3.32 13.29
C THR A 364 0.22 -4.31 13.63
N MET A 365 1.47 -3.87 13.56
CA MET A 365 2.58 -4.68 14.06
C MET A 365 2.45 -5.01 15.55
N ALA A 366 1.79 -4.17 16.35
CA ALA A 366 1.50 -4.49 17.75
C ALA A 366 0.47 -5.64 17.91
N GLU A 367 -0.48 -5.80 16.97
CA GLU A 367 -1.37 -6.98 16.95
C GLU A 367 -0.58 -8.24 16.61
N VAL A 368 0.33 -8.14 15.63
CA VAL A 368 1.23 -9.23 15.22
C VAL A 368 2.14 -9.65 16.37
N GLU A 369 2.78 -8.72 17.08
CA GLU A 369 3.63 -9.02 18.24
C GLU A 369 2.87 -9.79 19.33
N LYS A 370 1.58 -9.47 19.51
CA LYS A 370 0.74 -10.09 20.53
C LYS A 370 0.18 -11.45 20.12
N HIS A 371 -0.20 -11.61 18.85
CA HIS A 371 -0.98 -12.76 18.38
C HIS A 371 -0.23 -13.68 17.40
N GLY A 372 0.89 -13.22 16.84
CA GLY A 372 1.66 -13.90 15.81
C GLY A 372 1.05 -13.79 14.41
N TRP A 373 1.91 -13.96 13.40
CA TRP A 373 1.53 -13.87 11.99
C TRP A 373 0.46 -14.86 11.57
N ASP A 374 0.49 -16.10 12.06
CA ASP A 374 -0.48 -17.12 11.67
C ASP A 374 -1.91 -16.71 11.99
N ALA A 375 -2.15 -16.18 13.19
CA ALA A 375 -3.47 -15.75 13.64
C ALA A 375 -3.93 -14.48 12.90
N VAL A 376 -3.03 -13.51 12.71
CA VAL A 376 -3.33 -12.27 11.99
C VAL A 376 -3.65 -12.55 10.53
N MET A 377 -2.86 -13.38 9.85
CA MET A 377 -3.08 -13.69 8.44
C MET A 377 -4.33 -14.54 8.21
N GLU A 378 -4.63 -15.50 9.09
CA GLU A 378 -5.89 -16.24 9.03
C GLU A 378 -7.08 -15.27 9.07
N ARG A 379 -7.02 -14.31 10.00
CA ARG A 379 -8.05 -13.30 10.14
C ARG A 379 -8.15 -12.38 8.92
N ALA A 380 -7.02 -11.84 8.43
CA ALA A 380 -6.99 -10.97 7.26
C ALA A 380 -7.57 -11.65 6.01
N ILE A 381 -7.22 -12.92 5.78
CA ILE A 381 -7.75 -13.72 4.66
C ILE A 381 -9.26 -13.94 4.79
N GLN A 382 -9.75 -14.30 5.98
CA GLN A 382 -11.19 -14.45 6.23
C GLN A 382 -11.94 -13.13 6.03
N GLU A 383 -11.36 -12.03 6.51
CA GLU A 383 -11.91 -10.69 6.41
C GLU A 383 -12.05 -10.24 4.96
N ALA A 384 -11.01 -10.45 4.14
CA ALA A 384 -11.02 -10.12 2.72
C ALA A 384 -12.01 -10.98 1.92
N LYS A 385 -12.10 -12.28 2.20
CA LYS A 385 -13.00 -13.23 1.49
C LYS A 385 -14.46 -13.13 1.91
N LYS A 386 -14.78 -12.37 2.97
CA LYS A 386 -16.11 -12.36 3.58
C LYS A 386 -17.21 -11.90 2.62
N ASN A 387 -16.96 -10.84 1.85
CA ASN A 387 -17.96 -10.21 0.99
C ASN A 387 -17.50 -10.10 -0.48
N THR A 388 -16.31 -10.59 -0.80
CA THR A 388 -15.67 -10.40 -2.09
C THR A 388 -15.35 -11.76 -2.72
N LYS A 389 -15.36 -11.78 -4.06
CA LYS A 389 -15.02 -12.99 -4.83
C LYS A 389 -13.57 -12.97 -5.30
N TYR A 390 -13.01 -11.79 -5.41
CA TYR A 390 -11.73 -11.51 -6.03
C TYR A 390 -10.85 -10.76 -5.04
N LEU A 391 -9.56 -11.07 -5.04
CA LEU A 391 -8.59 -10.41 -4.17
C LEU A 391 -7.53 -9.69 -5.00
N TRP A 392 -7.34 -8.41 -4.72
CA TRP A 392 -6.13 -7.66 -5.07
C TRP A 392 -5.19 -7.66 -3.86
N ILE A 393 -3.89 -7.77 -4.11
CA ILE A 393 -2.88 -7.66 -3.07
C ILE A 393 -1.98 -6.49 -3.42
N SER A 394 -1.94 -5.49 -2.56
CA SER A 394 -0.98 -4.41 -2.69
C SER A 394 0.15 -4.61 -1.69
N PHE A 395 1.39 -4.57 -2.16
CA PHE A 395 2.57 -4.77 -1.34
C PHE A 395 3.50 -3.57 -1.43
N ASP A 396 3.37 -2.66 -0.47
CA ASP A 396 4.36 -1.63 -0.23
C ASP A 396 5.59 -2.27 0.39
N VAL A 397 6.76 -2.09 -0.25
CA VAL A 397 7.99 -2.69 0.28
C VAL A 397 8.38 -2.10 1.64
N ASP A 398 7.88 -0.91 2.01
CA ASP A 398 8.13 -0.30 3.31
C ASP A 398 7.43 -1.03 4.48
N VAL A 399 6.54 -1.98 4.19
CA VAL A 399 6.01 -2.91 5.19
C VAL A 399 7.13 -3.75 5.82
N LEU A 400 8.18 -4.04 5.07
CA LEU A 400 9.37 -4.75 5.53
C LEU A 400 10.19 -3.87 6.47
N ASP A 401 10.89 -4.49 7.42
CA ASP A 401 11.80 -3.73 8.28
C ASP A 401 12.93 -3.12 7.43
N PRO A 402 13.39 -1.87 7.70
CA PRO A 402 14.50 -1.25 6.98
C PRO A 402 15.82 -2.05 7.03
N ALA A 403 15.97 -2.95 8.00
CA ALA A 403 17.07 -3.93 8.02
C ALA A 403 17.04 -4.90 6.82
N PHE A 404 15.90 -5.06 6.16
CA PHE A 404 15.72 -5.82 4.93
C PHE A 404 15.46 -4.91 3.74
N GLU A 405 14.64 -3.86 3.90
CA GLU A 405 14.24 -2.96 2.81
C GLU A 405 14.68 -1.51 3.06
N PRO A 406 15.97 -1.18 2.83
CA PRO A 406 16.47 0.18 2.97
C PRO A 406 16.09 1.07 1.78
N GLY A 407 15.82 0.47 0.61
CA GLY A 407 15.52 1.16 -0.64
C GLY A 407 14.05 1.52 -0.77
N THR A 408 13.53 2.37 0.12
CA THR A 408 12.16 2.91 0.08
C THR A 408 12.12 4.37 0.52
N GLY A 409 11.13 5.14 0.06
CA GLY A 409 11.00 6.57 0.32
C GLY A 409 10.60 6.93 1.77
N THR A 410 9.93 6.03 2.50
CA THR A 410 9.36 6.26 3.84
C THR A 410 9.63 5.10 4.80
N PRO A 411 10.87 4.73 5.12
CA PRO A 411 11.14 3.57 5.97
C PRO A 411 10.61 3.74 7.40
N VAL A 412 9.95 2.70 7.94
CA VAL A 412 9.50 2.64 9.35
C VAL A 412 10.05 1.39 10.04
N ALA A 413 10.73 1.55 11.18
CA ALA A 413 11.31 0.43 11.92
C ALA A 413 10.27 -0.51 12.56
N GLY A 414 10.65 -1.76 12.84
CA GLY A 414 9.80 -2.78 13.47
C GLY A 414 8.86 -3.48 12.49
N GLY A 415 9.30 -3.67 11.24
CA GLY A 415 8.51 -4.25 10.15
C GLY A 415 8.65 -5.76 10.00
N LEU A 416 8.13 -6.28 8.88
CA LEU A 416 8.24 -7.70 8.53
C LEU A 416 9.68 -8.07 8.23
N THR A 417 10.06 -9.26 8.66
CA THR A 417 11.26 -9.93 8.15
C THR A 417 10.93 -10.69 6.87
N MET A 418 11.93 -10.92 6.02
CA MET A 418 11.74 -11.76 4.83
C MET A 418 11.33 -13.21 5.15
N ARG A 419 11.67 -13.71 6.35
CA ARG A 419 11.24 -15.05 6.80
C ARG A 419 9.74 -15.13 7.06
N GLU A 420 9.09 -14.00 7.32
CA GLU A 420 7.64 -13.90 7.49
C GLU A 420 6.98 -13.57 6.16
N ALA A 421 7.48 -12.59 5.42
CA ALA A 421 6.86 -12.12 4.18
C ALA A 421 6.76 -13.21 3.09
N ILE A 422 7.80 -14.04 2.92
CA ILE A 422 7.83 -15.13 1.91
C ILE A 422 6.68 -16.13 2.11
N PRO A 423 6.55 -16.82 3.26
CA PRO A 423 5.46 -17.76 3.47
C PRO A 423 4.09 -17.09 3.49
N ILE A 424 3.98 -15.85 3.99
CA ILE A 424 2.73 -15.07 3.97
C ILE A 424 2.25 -14.88 2.54
N MET A 425 3.11 -14.38 1.64
CA MET A 425 2.75 -14.08 0.26
C MET A 425 2.43 -15.35 -0.53
N ARG A 426 3.22 -16.41 -0.35
CA ARG A 426 2.93 -17.71 -0.98
C ARG A 426 1.58 -18.25 -0.54
N ARG A 427 1.29 -18.20 0.77
CA ARG A 427 0.03 -18.67 1.37
C ARG A 427 -1.15 -17.86 0.85
N LEU A 428 -1.02 -16.53 0.83
CA LEU A 428 -2.09 -15.65 0.39
C LEU A 428 -2.45 -15.89 -1.07
N CYS A 429 -1.44 -15.98 -1.94
CA CYS A 429 -1.65 -16.22 -3.37
C CYS A 429 -2.10 -17.66 -3.69
N SER A 430 -1.97 -18.62 -2.76
CA SER A 430 -2.49 -19.98 -2.94
C SER A 430 -3.92 -20.17 -2.39
N GLU A 431 -4.28 -19.54 -1.28
CA GLU A 431 -5.57 -19.74 -0.58
C GLU A 431 -6.70 -18.83 -1.08
N ALA A 432 -6.36 -17.73 -1.75
CA ALA A 432 -7.32 -16.74 -2.25
C ALA A 432 -7.44 -16.77 -3.78
N ASN A 433 -8.56 -16.28 -4.28
CA ASN A 433 -8.77 -16.04 -5.70
C ASN A 433 -8.12 -14.70 -6.08
N VAL A 434 -6.79 -14.68 -6.17
CA VAL A 434 -6.01 -13.49 -6.52
C VAL A 434 -6.24 -13.14 -7.99
N VAL A 435 -6.72 -11.93 -8.22
CA VAL A 435 -6.95 -11.39 -9.58
C VAL A 435 -5.93 -10.36 -9.99
N GLY A 436 -5.08 -9.92 -9.06
CA GLY A 436 -3.95 -9.06 -9.37
C GLY A 436 -3.15 -8.72 -8.12
N PHE A 437 -1.97 -8.15 -8.35
CA PHE A 437 -0.96 -7.93 -7.32
C PHE A 437 -0.05 -6.77 -7.73
N ASP A 438 0.36 -5.92 -6.78
CA ASP A 438 1.39 -4.92 -7.00
C ASP A 438 2.55 -4.99 -5.99
N ILE A 439 3.70 -4.46 -6.42
CA ILE A 439 4.84 -4.13 -5.55
C ILE A 439 5.20 -2.67 -5.80
N VAL A 440 5.10 -1.81 -4.78
CA VAL A 440 5.31 -0.36 -4.90
C VAL A 440 6.39 0.15 -3.94
N GLU A 441 6.79 1.42 -4.10
CA GLU A 441 7.77 2.15 -3.27
C GLU A 441 9.21 1.60 -3.26
N LEU A 442 9.53 0.62 -4.11
CA LEU A 442 10.90 0.19 -4.33
C LEU A 442 11.70 1.31 -4.98
N ALA A 443 12.64 1.90 -4.23
CA ALA A 443 13.51 3.00 -4.60
C ALA A 443 14.99 2.53 -4.63
N PRO A 444 15.46 1.95 -5.76
CA PRO A 444 16.78 1.34 -5.86
C PRO A 444 17.95 2.29 -5.53
N ALA A 445 17.85 3.58 -5.84
CA ALA A 445 18.91 4.55 -5.56
C ALA A 445 19.15 4.79 -4.06
N LEU A 446 18.18 4.44 -3.21
CA LEU A 446 18.30 4.54 -1.76
C LEU A 446 18.95 3.28 -1.13
N ASP A 447 19.13 2.21 -1.91
CA ASP A 447 19.86 1.02 -1.51
C ASP A 447 21.22 0.96 -2.23
N PRO A 448 22.33 1.22 -1.53
CA PRO A 448 23.67 1.10 -2.13
C PRO A 448 24.08 -0.35 -2.40
N THR A 449 23.26 -1.32 -1.98
CA THR A 449 23.45 -2.75 -2.24
C THR A 449 22.47 -3.22 -3.33
N TYR A 450 22.09 -4.50 -3.31
CA TYR A 450 21.06 -5.07 -4.18
C TYR A 450 19.91 -5.68 -3.37
N ARG A 451 19.90 -5.44 -2.05
CA ARG A 451 19.06 -6.13 -1.06
C ARG A 451 17.58 -5.86 -1.29
N SER A 452 17.22 -4.61 -1.51
CA SER A 452 15.85 -4.14 -1.72
C SER A 452 15.24 -4.78 -2.97
N ALA A 453 15.96 -4.66 -4.10
CA ALA A 453 15.55 -5.29 -5.35
C ALA A 453 15.52 -6.84 -5.27
N LEU A 454 16.45 -7.47 -4.54
CA LEU A 454 16.42 -8.92 -4.28
C LEU A 454 15.16 -9.32 -3.49
N ASN A 455 14.87 -8.60 -2.41
CA ASN A 455 13.74 -8.90 -1.52
C ASN A 455 12.41 -8.70 -2.26
N ALA A 456 12.23 -7.56 -2.92
CA ALA A 456 11.05 -7.29 -3.75
C ALA A 456 10.84 -8.36 -4.84
N ASN A 457 11.90 -8.77 -5.54
CA ASN A 457 11.82 -9.85 -6.53
C ASN A 457 11.49 -11.22 -5.90
N THR A 458 11.92 -11.46 -4.66
CA THR A 458 11.59 -12.67 -3.89
C THR A 458 10.12 -12.69 -3.46
N ILE A 459 9.55 -11.52 -3.16
CA ILE A 459 8.11 -11.38 -2.89
C ILE A 459 7.29 -11.68 -4.16
N LEU A 460 7.71 -11.13 -5.31
CA LEU A 460 7.12 -11.47 -6.61
C LEU A 460 7.13 -12.98 -6.86
N PHE A 461 8.27 -13.65 -6.69
CA PHE A 461 8.37 -15.10 -6.86
C PHE A 461 7.48 -15.89 -5.90
N SER A 462 7.37 -15.42 -4.66
CA SER A 462 6.53 -16.05 -3.64
C SER A 462 5.05 -15.98 -4.03
N CYS A 463 4.57 -14.84 -4.55
CA CYS A 463 3.20 -14.75 -5.05
C CYS A 463 2.99 -15.58 -6.33
N LEU A 464 3.92 -15.54 -7.30
CA LEU A 464 3.85 -16.39 -8.51
C LEU A 464 3.79 -17.89 -8.14
N THR A 465 4.54 -18.30 -7.12
CA THR A 465 4.49 -19.66 -6.55
C THR A 465 3.12 -19.96 -5.97
N GLY A 466 2.54 -19.04 -5.19
CA GLY A 466 1.19 -19.20 -4.66
C GLY A 466 0.12 -19.33 -5.76
N ILE A 467 0.18 -18.50 -6.81
CA ILE A 467 -0.73 -18.58 -7.97
C ILE A 467 -0.58 -19.93 -8.67
N ALA A 468 0.65 -20.39 -8.88
CA ALA A 468 0.92 -21.71 -9.47
C ALA A 468 0.38 -22.85 -8.60
N MET A 469 0.55 -22.76 -7.28
CA MET A 469 -0.03 -23.69 -6.31
C MET A 469 -1.57 -23.71 -6.40
N HIS A 470 -2.21 -22.54 -6.44
CA HIS A 470 -3.66 -22.40 -6.59
C HIS A 470 -4.15 -23.10 -7.87
N LYS A 471 -3.49 -22.84 -9.00
CA LYS A 471 -3.81 -23.46 -10.30
C LYS A 471 -3.69 -24.98 -10.29
N LYS A 472 -2.77 -25.54 -9.48
CA LYS A 472 -2.62 -26.99 -9.26
C LYS A 472 -3.56 -27.55 -8.17
N GLY A 473 -4.38 -26.72 -7.53
CA GLY A 473 -5.27 -27.12 -6.44
C GLY A 473 -4.61 -27.27 -5.07
N ILE A 474 -3.38 -26.78 -4.90
CA ILE A 474 -2.64 -26.80 -3.62
C ILE A 474 -3.02 -25.54 -2.84
N THR A 475 -4.04 -25.66 -2.01
CA THR A 475 -4.66 -24.53 -1.26
C THR A 475 -4.63 -24.76 0.25
N GLN A 476 -3.94 -25.79 0.72
CA GLN A 476 -3.83 -26.07 2.15
C GLN A 476 -2.93 -25.03 2.81
N ALA A 477 -3.38 -24.52 3.96
CA ALA A 477 -2.58 -23.63 4.78
C ALA A 477 -1.27 -24.30 5.20
N ASN A 478 -0.18 -23.54 5.14
CA ASN A 478 1.16 -23.99 5.51
C ASN A 478 1.62 -25.27 4.78
N TYR A 479 1.24 -25.42 3.51
CA TYR A 479 1.70 -26.54 2.69
C TYR A 479 3.23 -26.57 2.58
N PHE A 480 3.80 -27.75 2.84
CA PHE A 480 5.17 -28.12 2.51
C PHE A 480 5.16 -29.40 1.67
N SER A 481 6.02 -29.44 0.65
CA SER A 481 6.24 -30.63 -0.13
C SER A 481 6.88 -31.71 0.74
N PRO A 482 6.42 -32.98 0.69
CA PRO A 482 7.09 -34.10 1.35
C PRO A 482 8.56 -34.29 0.92
N LEU A 483 8.99 -33.71 -0.20
CA LEU A 483 10.40 -33.70 -0.61
C LEU A 483 11.22 -32.62 0.11
N SER A 484 10.57 -31.54 0.54
CA SER A 484 11.18 -30.40 1.21
C SER A 484 11.29 -30.59 2.73
N SER A 485 10.52 -31.51 3.29
CA SER A 485 10.41 -31.77 4.72
C SER A 485 10.57 -33.25 5.03
N GLU A 486 11.07 -33.59 6.21
CA GLU A 486 11.14 -34.95 6.75
C GLU A 486 12.02 -35.95 5.96
N HIS A 487 12.54 -35.61 4.77
CA HIS A 487 13.47 -36.44 3.98
C HIS A 487 12.97 -37.88 3.76
N GLY A 488 11.65 -38.06 3.61
CA GLY A 488 11.00 -39.37 3.50
C GLY A 488 10.85 -40.14 4.82
N GLN A 489 11.07 -39.48 5.98
CA GLN A 489 10.82 -40.03 7.31
C GLN A 489 9.44 -39.59 7.79
N ASP A 490 8.39 -40.31 7.37
CA ASP A 490 7.02 -39.99 7.73
C ASP A 490 6.85 -39.78 9.24
N LYS A 491 6.26 -38.64 9.64
CA LYS A 491 5.71 -38.37 10.99
C LYS A 491 6.73 -38.10 12.09
N TYR A 492 7.93 -37.61 11.76
CA TYR A 492 8.91 -37.20 12.79
C TYR A 492 8.32 -36.20 13.81
N TYR A 493 7.56 -35.21 13.33
CA TYR A 493 6.95 -34.20 14.21
C TYR A 493 5.56 -34.58 14.73
N ALA A 494 4.81 -35.43 14.02
CA ALA A 494 3.47 -35.85 14.44
C ALA A 494 3.46 -36.69 15.73
N THR A 495 4.59 -37.31 16.08
CA THR A 495 4.74 -38.10 17.32
C THR A 495 5.06 -37.25 18.56
N LYS A 496 5.56 -36.01 18.40
CA LYS A 496 5.90 -35.12 19.53
C LYS A 496 4.74 -34.23 19.99
N GLY A 497 3.69 -34.06 19.18
CA GLY A 497 2.54 -33.20 19.48
C GLY A 497 1.53 -33.72 20.52
N LYS A 498 1.69 -34.94 21.05
CA LYS A 498 0.81 -35.50 22.11
C LYS A 498 1.43 -35.52 23.52
N GLY A 499 2.62 -34.94 23.72
CA GLY A 499 3.39 -35.13 24.97
C GLY A 499 3.96 -33.88 25.62
N ALA A 500 3.52 -32.67 25.26
CA ALA A 500 4.06 -31.44 25.86
C ALA A 500 2.94 -30.46 26.24
N ASN A 501 2.05 -30.91 27.14
CA ASN A 501 1.38 -30.06 28.11
C ASN A 501 1.59 -30.73 29.48
N GLN A 502 2.73 -30.42 30.10
CA GLN A 502 2.94 -30.49 31.56
C GLN A 502 3.73 -29.26 31.97
#